data_AF-A0A967W0E2-F1
#
_entry.id   AF-A0A967W0E2-F1
#
_cell.length_a   1.000
_cell.length_b   1.000
_cell.length_c   1.000
_cell.angle_alpha   90.00
_cell.angle_beta   90.00
_cell.angle_gamma   90.00
#
_symmetry.space_group_name_H-M   'P 1'
#
loop_
_entity.id
_entity.type
_entity.pdbx_description
1 polymer ?
#
loop_
_entity_poly.entity_id
_entity_poly.type
_entity_poly.pdbx_seq_one_letter_code
_entity_poly.pdbx_strand_id
1 'polypeptide(L)'
;MQKYKDFWRLIVKLVKKKDVFFNASAITFNIFICAIPFILLMISIIGYILSYEKAFAEILRYGRELFPSFTYESRSSDVFRGAVTLETLLEPLIGVRRIFGIIGTVILVFFSQGFFHTLKHVVFDIFEIEDRRHPI
;
A
#
# COMPACT_ATOMS: atom_id res chain seq x y z
N MET A 1 32.41 -27.32 1.55
CA MET A 1 32.16 -26.44 0.38
C MET A 1 31.13 -27.00 -0.61
N GLN A 2 31.22 -28.28 -1.02
CA GLN A 2 30.32 -28.90 -2.03
C GLN A 2 28.82 -28.81 -1.66
N LYS A 3 28.45 -29.21 -0.44
CA LYS A 3 27.07 -29.17 0.07
C LYS A 3 26.41 -27.78 -0.06
N TYR A 4 27.20 -26.71 0.11
CA TYR A 4 26.69 -25.34 0.00
C TYR A 4 26.38 -24.98 -1.46
N LYS A 5 27.26 -25.37 -2.40
CA LYS A 5 27.01 -25.18 -3.84
C LYS A 5 25.80 -25.98 -4.32
N ASP A 6 25.62 -27.20 -3.82
CA ASP A 6 24.50 -28.06 -4.18
C ASP A 6 23.17 -27.52 -3.63
N PHE A 7 23.17 -27.03 -2.40
CA PHE A 7 22.02 -26.33 -1.79
C PHE A 7 21.62 -25.09 -2.61
N TRP A 8 22.58 -24.24 -2.96
CA TRP A 8 22.31 -23.05 -3.80
C TRP A 8 21.80 -23.41 -5.19
N ARG A 9 22.35 -24.46 -5.84
CA ARG A 9 21.81 -24.94 -7.13
C ARG A 9 20.37 -25.43 -7.00
N LEU A 10 20.05 -26.12 -5.91
CA LEU A 10 18.69 -26.59 -5.65
C LEU A 10 17.72 -25.42 -5.52
N ILE A 11 18.08 -24.40 -4.73
CA ILE A 11 17.27 -23.18 -4.58
C ILE A 11 17.07 -22.48 -5.91
N VAL A 12 18.14 -22.22 -6.67
CA VAL A 12 18.03 -21.53 -7.97
C VAL A 12 17.16 -22.33 -8.94
N LYS A 13 17.30 -23.66 -8.95
CA LYS A 13 16.48 -24.54 -9.78
C LYS A 13 15.00 -24.48 -9.39
N LEU A 14 14.68 -24.48 -8.09
CA LEU A 14 13.31 -24.39 -7.59
C LEU A 14 12.69 -23.02 -7.85
N VAL A 15 13.41 -21.94 -7.56
CA VAL A 15 13.00 -20.55 -7.79
C VAL A 15 12.66 -20.32 -9.26
N LYS A 16 13.48 -20.87 -10.17
CA LYS A 16 13.24 -20.79 -11.62
C LYS A 16 12.08 -21.68 -12.09
N LYS A 17 11.86 -22.85 -11.48
CA LYS A 17 10.76 -23.75 -11.86
C LYS A 17 9.38 -23.18 -11.52
N LYS A 18 9.29 -22.40 -10.44
CA LYS A 18 8.03 -21.89 -9.87
C LYS A 18 7.80 -20.39 -10.11
N ASP A 19 8.57 -19.80 -11.03
CA ASP A 19 8.51 -18.38 -11.40
C ASP A 19 8.32 -17.45 -10.18
N VAL A 20 9.06 -17.73 -9.10
CA VAL A 20 8.78 -17.16 -7.76
C VAL A 20 8.84 -15.64 -7.77
N PHE A 21 9.74 -15.04 -8.56
CA PHE A 21 9.84 -13.59 -8.71
C PHE A 21 8.65 -12.97 -9.43
N PHE A 22 8.10 -13.65 -10.44
CA PHE A 22 6.90 -13.20 -11.16
C PHE A 22 5.66 -13.30 -10.26
N ASN A 23 5.54 -14.42 -9.55
CA ASN A 23 4.47 -14.62 -8.57
C ASN A 23 4.55 -13.59 -7.42
N ALA A 24 5.76 -13.30 -6.92
CA ALA A 24 5.97 -12.27 -5.90
C ALA A 24 5.69 -10.85 -6.42
N SER A 25 6.02 -10.53 -7.68
CA SER A 25 5.71 -9.22 -8.26
C SER A 25 4.20 -9.03 -8.46
N ALA A 26 3.48 -10.08 -8.86
CA ALA A 26 2.02 -10.05 -8.97
C ALA A 26 1.33 -9.78 -7.61
N ILE A 27 1.80 -10.41 -6.53
CA ILE A 27 1.32 -10.14 -5.17
C ILE A 27 1.63 -8.70 -4.77
N THR A 28 2.89 -8.27 -4.97
CA THR A 28 3.36 -6.93 -4.61
C THR A 28 2.56 -5.83 -5.32
N PHE A 29 2.29 -6.02 -6.61
CA PHE A 29 1.46 -5.11 -7.40
C PHE A 29 0.05 -4.99 -6.84
N ASN A 30 -0.60 -6.12 -6.50
CA ASN A 30 -1.92 -6.11 -5.87
C ASN A 30 -1.90 -5.39 -4.50
N ILE A 31 -0.83 -5.55 -3.71
CA ILE A 31 -0.65 -4.82 -2.43
C ILE A 31 -0.57 -3.31 -2.70
N PHE A 32 0.21 -2.87 -3.69
CA PHE A 32 0.31 -1.44 -4.03
C PHE A 32 -1.03 -0.84 -4.44
N ILE A 33 -1.83 -1.56 -5.24
CA ILE A 33 -3.18 -1.11 -5.62
C ILE A 33 -4.07 -1.01 -4.37
N CYS A 34 -3.99 -1.97 -3.44
CA CYS A 34 -4.76 -1.93 -2.20
C CYS A 34 -4.25 -0.87 -1.21
N ALA A 35 -2.99 -0.45 -1.30
CA ALA A 35 -2.40 0.53 -0.39
C ALA A 35 -3.03 1.92 -0.55
N ILE A 36 -3.40 2.32 -1.77
CA ILE A 36 -4.03 3.63 -2.04
C ILE A 36 -5.36 3.79 -1.27
N PRO A 37 -6.38 2.92 -1.48
CA PRO A 37 -7.64 3.03 -0.74
C PRO A 37 -7.45 2.79 0.77
N PHE A 38 -6.48 1.95 1.17
CA PHE A 38 -6.13 1.76 2.58
C PHE A 38 -5.61 3.06 3.24
N ILE A 39 -4.73 3.80 2.56
CA ILE A 39 -4.22 5.09 3.06
C ILE A 39 -5.34 6.12 3.16
N LEU A 40 -6.24 6.17 2.16
CA LEU A 40 -7.41 7.06 2.22
C LEU A 40 -8.31 6.75 3.42
N LEU A 41 -8.51 5.47 3.74
CA LEU A 41 -9.22 5.06 4.95
C LEU A 41 -8.50 5.47 6.22
N MET A 42 -7.18 5.27 6.30
CA MET A 42 -6.40 5.71 7.46
C MET A 42 -6.54 7.21 7.70
N ILE A 43 -6.45 8.04 6.64
CA ILE A 43 -6.62 9.49 6.75
C ILE A 43 -8.05 9.83 7.22
N SER A 44 -9.07 9.17 6.67
CA SER A 44 -10.47 9.35 7.09
C SER A 44 -10.67 9.00 8.58
N ILE A 45 -10.07 7.90 9.05
CA ILE A 45 -10.13 7.46 10.46
C ILE A 45 -9.42 8.47 11.36
N ILE A 46 -8.24 8.95 10.98
CA ILE A 46 -7.50 9.97 11.75
C ILE A 46 -8.31 11.27 11.83
N GLY A 47 -8.90 11.72 10.72
CA GLY A 47 -9.79 12.88 10.67
C GLY A 47 -11.15 12.69 11.35
N TYR A 48 -11.51 11.45 11.70
CA TYR A 48 -12.67 11.12 12.53
C TYR A 48 -12.32 11.15 14.03
N ILE A 49 -11.17 10.61 14.41
CA ILE A 49 -10.73 10.51 15.82
C ILE A 49 -10.23 11.85 16.35
N LEU A 50 -9.50 12.62 15.55
CA LEU A 50 -9.04 13.96 15.92
C LEU A 50 -10.01 15.01 15.37
N SER A 51 -10.44 15.95 16.21
CA SER A 51 -11.11 17.17 15.75
C SER A 51 -10.26 17.86 14.67
N TYR A 52 -10.89 18.53 13.71
CA TYR A 52 -10.28 19.07 12.48
C TYR A 52 -8.86 19.65 12.68
N GLU A 53 -8.70 20.53 13.67
CA GLU A 53 -7.43 21.20 14.00
C GLU A 53 -6.34 20.23 14.49
N LYS A 54 -6.70 19.25 15.32
CA LYS A 54 -5.76 18.26 15.83
C LYS A 54 -5.35 17.28 14.73
N ALA A 55 -6.30 16.84 13.91
CA ALA A 55 -6.07 15.84 12.86
C ALA A 55 -5.09 16.38 11.83
N PHE A 56 -5.29 17.65 11.46
CA PHE A 56 -4.41 18.37 10.55
C PHE A 56 -2.99 18.50 11.11
N ALA A 57 -2.85 18.87 12.38
CA ALA A 57 -1.55 18.97 13.05
C ALA A 57 -0.80 17.62 13.08
N GLU A 58 -1.51 16.53 13.34
CA GLU A 58 -0.93 15.18 13.40
C GLU A 58 -0.51 14.67 12.01
N ILE A 59 -1.34 14.89 10.98
CA ILE A 59 -1.01 14.53 9.59
C ILE A 59 0.21 15.34 9.10
N LEU A 60 0.30 16.63 9.43
CA LEU A 60 1.48 17.45 9.12
C LEU A 60 2.74 17.03 9.88
N ARG A 61 2.59 16.50 11.11
CA ARG A 61 3.71 15.94 11.87
C ARG A 61 4.25 14.68 11.19
N TYR A 62 3.37 13.72 10.90
CA TYR A 62 3.74 12.49 10.19
C TYR A 62 4.29 12.76 8.79
N GLY A 63 3.70 13.69 8.04
CA GLY A 63 4.19 14.09 6.72
C GLY A 63 5.62 14.65 6.76
N ARG A 64 5.94 15.49 7.76
CA ARG A 64 7.30 16.03 7.95
C ARG A 64 8.30 14.98 8.42
N GLU A 65 7.88 14.03 9.24
CA GLU A 65 8.74 12.92 9.69
C GLU A 65 9.08 11.95 8.57
N LEU A 66 8.13 11.66 7.67
CA LEU A 66 8.32 10.75 6.54
C LEU A 66 9.07 11.40 5.37
N PHE A 67 8.95 12.72 5.19
CA PHE A 67 9.56 13.45 4.08
C PHE A 67 10.35 14.69 4.56
N PRO A 68 11.48 14.51 5.28
CA PRO A 68 12.25 15.62 5.84
C PRO A 68 12.83 16.57 4.77
N SER A 69 13.07 16.08 3.55
CA SER A 69 13.65 16.84 2.43
C SER A 69 12.71 17.85 1.77
N PHE A 70 11.40 17.81 2.04
CA PHE A 70 10.48 18.89 1.61
C PHE A 70 10.71 20.21 2.38
N THR A 71 11.56 20.19 3.40
CA THR A 71 11.84 21.33 4.29
C THR A 71 13.12 22.08 3.93
N TYR A 72 13.89 21.65 2.92
CA TYR A 72 15.22 22.21 2.65
C TYR A 72 15.42 22.60 1.19
N GLU A 73 14.62 23.56 0.71
CA GLU A 73 15.07 24.60 -0.22
C GLU A 73 13.97 25.67 -0.34
N SER A 74 13.98 26.61 0.61
CA SER A 74 13.30 27.89 0.48
C SER A 74 14.27 29.00 0.90
N ARG A 75 15.36 29.13 0.14
CA ARG A 75 16.08 30.41 0.07
C ARG A 75 15.40 31.24 -1.02
N SER A 76 15.20 32.51 -0.71
CA SER A 76 14.66 33.61 -1.54
C SER A 76 13.15 33.57 -1.87
N SER A 77 12.42 34.38 -1.10
CA SER A 77 11.36 35.32 -1.55
C SER A 77 10.19 34.84 -2.42
N ASP A 78 9.79 33.56 -2.36
CA ASP A 78 8.52 33.10 -2.96
C ASP A 78 7.78 32.08 -2.07
N VAL A 79 7.84 32.30 -0.75
CA VAL A 79 7.41 31.35 0.31
C VAL A 79 5.89 31.40 0.58
N PHE A 80 5.09 31.86 -0.37
CA PHE A 80 3.63 31.79 -0.26
C PHE A 80 3.00 30.71 -1.15
N ARG A 81 3.79 29.92 -1.89
CA ARG A 81 3.26 28.86 -2.78
C ARG A 81 3.55 27.42 -2.34
N GLY A 82 4.54 27.19 -1.47
CA GLY A 82 4.89 25.84 -0.98
C GLY A 82 3.99 25.32 0.14
N ALA A 83 3.64 26.17 1.11
CA ALA A 83 2.73 25.83 2.20
C ALA A 83 1.25 25.77 1.76
N VAL A 84 0.92 26.40 0.63
CA VAL A 84 -0.44 26.42 0.04
C VAL A 84 -0.85 25.08 -0.59
N THR A 85 -0.01 24.04 -0.56
CA THR A 85 -0.32 22.78 -1.26
C THR A 85 -0.85 21.68 -0.34
N LEU A 86 -0.45 21.57 0.93
CA LEU A 86 -0.97 20.52 1.81
C LEU A 86 -2.31 20.90 2.45
N GLU A 87 -2.46 22.15 2.89
CA GLU A 87 -3.70 22.62 3.53
C GLU A 87 -4.88 22.54 2.57
N THR A 88 -4.73 23.02 1.35
CA THR A 88 -5.74 22.96 0.28
C THR A 88 -6.06 21.55 -0.22
N LEU A 89 -5.14 20.58 -0.05
CA LEU A 89 -5.39 19.17 -0.38
C LEU A 89 -6.02 18.40 0.79
N LEU A 90 -5.72 18.78 2.03
CA LEU A 90 -6.23 18.14 3.25
C LEU A 90 -7.58 18.70 3.68
N GLU A 91 -7.87 19.99 3.44
CA GLU A 91 -9.17 20.63 3.71
C GLU A 91 -10.34 19.83 3.11
N PRO A 92 -10.31 19.49 1.80
CA PRO A 92 -11.35 18.68 1.19
C PRO A 92 -11.35 17.25 1.72
N LEU A 93 -10.16 16.69 1.99
CA LEU A 93 -10.00 15.31 2.45
C LEU A 93 -10.62 15.09 3.84
N ILE A 94 -10.50 16.09 4.72
CA ILE A 94 -11.06 16.09 6.07
C ILE A 94 -12.52 16.58 6.06
N GLY A 95 -12.87 17.57 5.24
CA GLY A 95 -14.23 18.08 5.08
C GLY A 95 -15.20 17.04 4.47
N VAL A 96 -14.69 16.19 3.60
CA VAL A 96 -15.44 15.13 2.90
C VAL A 96 -15.11 13.73 3.47
N ARG A 97 -14.52 13.66 4.67
CA ARG A 97 -14.02 12.44 5.33
C ARG A 97 -14.98 11.24 5.31
N ARG A 98 -16.29 11.47 5.42
CA ARG A 98 -17.32 10.42 5.42
C ARG A 98 -17.44 9.74 4.05
N ILE A 99 -17.40 10.53 2.99
CA ILE A 99 -17.48 10.05 1.61
C ILE A 99 -16.18 9.32 1.24
N PHE A 100 -15.02 9.88 1.58
CA PHE A 100 -13.73 9.20 1.38
C PHE A 100 -13.62 7.88 2.17
N GLY A 101 -14.17 7.83 3.39
CA GLY A 101 -14.23 6.61 4.18
C GLY A 101 -15.12 5.53 3.56
N ILE A 102 -16.30 5.90 3.04
CA ILE A 102 -17.20 4.95 2.39
C ILE A 102 -16.61 4.46 1.05
N ILE A 103 -16.17 5.40 0.20
CA ILE A 103 -15.59 5.08 -1.11
C ILE A 103 -14.31 4.25 -0.95
N GLY A 104 -13.42 4.66 -0.05
CA GLY A 104 -12.19 3.93 0.26
C GLY A 104 -12.48 2.50 0.71
N THR A 105 -13.54 2.29 1.50
CA THR A 105 -13.95 0.95 1.97
C THR A 105 -14.46 0.10 0.82
N VAL A 106 -15.37 0.62 0.01
CA VAL A 106 -15.94 -0.11 -1.13
C VAL A 106 -14.85 -0.51 -2.13
N ILE A 107 -13.98 0.44 -2.46
CA ILE A 107 -12.85 0.23 -3.37
C ILE A 107 -11.87 -0.79 -2.77
N LEU A 108 -11.51 -0.65 -1.49
CA LEU A 108 -10.61 -1.59 -0.81
C LEU A 108 -11.19 -3.00 -0.81
N VAL A 109 -12.47 -3.17 -0.48
CA VAL A 109 -13.14 -4.47 -0.51
C VAL A 109 -13.04 -5.08 -1.91
N PHE A 110 -13.33 -4.30 -2.95
CA PHE A 110 -13.23 -4.77 -4.34
C PHE A 110 -11.81 -5.22 -4.71
N PHE A 111 -10.79 -4.40 -4.47
CA PHE A 111 -9.40 -4.75 -4.82
C PHE A 111 -8.82 -5.85 -3.93
N SER A 112 -9.26 -5.95 -2.67
CA SER A 112 -8.85 -7.02 -1.76
C SER A 112 -9.22 -8.40 -2.30
N GLN A 113 -10.35 -8.53 -3.02
CA GLN A 113 -10.73 -9.78 -3.67
C GLN A 113 -9.67 -10.22 -4.70
N GLY A 114 -9.21 -9.29 -5.54
CA GLY A 114 -8.15 -9.55 -6.52
C GLY A 114 -6.81 -9.92 -5.86
N PHE A 115 -6.47 -9.24 -4.77
CA PHE A 115 -5.29 -9.57 -3.97
C PHE A 115 -5.39 -10.97 -3.36
N PHE A 116 -6.46 -11.31 -2.65
CA PHE A 116 -6.64 -12.62 -2.03
C PHE A 116 -6.70 -13.74 -3.07
N HIS A 117 -7.33 -13.49 -4.22
CA HIS A 117 -7.34 -14.43 -5.34
C HIS A 117 -5.92 -14.70 -5.86
N THR A 118 -5.14 -13.64 -6.11
CA THR A 118 -3.74 -13.76 -6.56
C THR A 118 -2.89 -14.49 -5.52
N LEU A 119 -3.03 -14.14 -4.23
CA LEU A 119 -2.31 -14.79 -3.15
C LEU A 119 -2.64 -16.28 -3.06
N LYS A 120 -3.92 -16.64 -3.12
CA LYS A 120 -4.38 -18.05 -3.13
C LYS A 120 -3.77 -18.79 -4.32
N HIS A 121 -3.85 -18.21 -5.52
CA HIS A 121 -3.31 -18.81 -6.74
C HIS A 121 -1.80 -19.08 -6.61
N VAL A 122 -1.03 -18.09 -6.17
CA VAL A 122 0.43 -18.23 -5.99
C VAL A 122 0.76 -19.29 -4.94
N VAL A 123 0.05 -19.31 -3.81
CA VAL A 123 0.26 -20.33 -2.77
C VAL A 123 -0.05 -21.72 -3.33
N PHE A 124 -1.17 -21.88 -4.03
CA PHE A 124 -1.57 -23.19 -4.56
C PHE A 124 -0.59 -23.68 -5.63
N ASP A 125 -0.11 -22.79 -6.50
CA ASP A 125 0.88 -23.09 -7.54
C ASP A 125 2.26 -23.48 -6.96
N ILE A 126 2.73 -22.73 -5.95
CA ILE A 126 4.02 -23.02 -5.29
C ILE A 126 3.97 -24.35 -4.53
N PHE A 127 2.89 -24.59 -3.79
CA PHE A 127 2.75 -25.79 -2.96
C PHE A 127 2.14 -27.00 -3.70
N GLU A 128 1.87 -26.88 -5.00
CA GLU A 128 1.26 -27.94 -5.83
C GLU A 128 -0.02 -28.49 -5.18
N ILE A 129 -0.80 -27.62 -4.55
CA ILE A 129 -2.07 -27.98 -3.92
C ILE A 129 -3.06 -28.20 -5.05
N GLU A 130 -3.43 -29.45 -5.30
CA GLU A 130 -4.53 -29.78 -6.21
C GLU A 130 -5.79 -29.06 -5.73
N ASP A 131 -6.29 -28.17 -6.58
CA ASP A 131 -7.56 -27.48 -6.37
C ASP A 131 -8.64 -28.56 -6.28
N ARG A 132 -9.05 -28.91 -5.05
CA ARG A 132 -10.20 -29.77 -4.79
C ARG A 132 -11.45 -29.00 -5.18
N ARG A 133 -11.64 -28.77 -6.48
CA ARG A 133 -12.95 -28.45 -7.01
C ARG A 133 -13.80 -29.67 -6.73
N HIS A 134 -14.70 -29.53 -5.77
CA HIS A 134 -15.81 -30.45 -5.66
C HIS A 134 -16.50 -30.52 -7.03
N PRO A 135 -16.74 -31.73 -7.58
CA PRO A 135 -17.57 -31.87 -8.77
C PRO A 135 -19.01 -31.55 -8.36
N ILE A 136 -19.51 -30.38 -8.74
CA ILE A 136 -20.93 -30.06 -8.81
C ILE A 136 -21.20 -29.36 -10.13
#